data_AF-A0A7W9SP33-F1
#
_entry.id   AF-A0A7W9SP33-F1
#
_cell.length_a   1.000
_cell.length_b   1.000
_cell.length_c   1.000
_cell.angle_alpha   90.00
_cell.angle_beta   90.00
_cell.angle_gamma   90.00
#
_symmetry.space_group_name_H-M   'P 1'
#
loop_
_entity.id
_entity.type
_entity.pdbx_description
1 polymer ?
#
loop_
_entity_poly.entity_id
_entity_poly.type
_entity_poly.pdbx_seq_one_letter_code
_entity_poly.pdbx_strand_id
1 'polypeptide(L)'
;MKATPLTIWRPPAFLPYLQSTLTPELVAQAEQRLGVTLPAEYLALLEVQNGGYIRYGLPDLVHNVIRGIGPHYPNLLDVDWDHLDDAPSFPLEGLIPFDGDGHWYLCLDYRDRSQEPAVAYIDVECDEQLELAPSFAAYLALLEYDAPSGVVLTPVAEIATLVATLEAHLKITFEPPSSSNHGYPVYRAQLGTKAQPEWIWLSPNTVPRGFVRESDRRYSELRDLLPGTALRFLELPPESYLLVVDAKRQSAVLAACAELGLAARPAEDYAS
;
A
#
# COMPACT_ATOMS: atom_id res chain seq x y z
N MET A 1 14.96 -1.17 -1.40
CA MET A 1 14.74 -1.47 0.04
C MET A 1 14.23 -2.89 0.19
N LYS A 2 14.62 -3.64 1.23
CA LYS A 2 14.10 -5.02 1.45
C LYS A 2 12.80 -5.00 2.27
N ALA A 3 11.85 -5.87 1.92
CA ALA A 3 10.65 -6.11 2.71
C ALA A 3 11.02 -6.80 4.04
N THR A 4 10.69 -6.15 5.15
CA THR A 4 10.87 -6.66 6.52
C THR A 4 9.63 -6.28 7.35
N PRO A 5 9.41 -6.89 8.52
CA PRO A 5 8.29 -6.51 9.40
C PRO A 5 8.16 -5.01 9.66
N LEU A 6 9.28 -4.27 9.73
CA LEU A 6 9.29 -2.83 10.03
C LEU A 6 9.17 -1.94 8.78
N THR A 7 9.51 -2.44 7.59
CA THR A 7 9.57 -1.65 6.35
C THR A 7 8.41 -1.92 5.40
N ILE A 8 7.69 -3.05 5.56
CA ILE A 8 6.70 -3.50 4.58
C ILE A 8 5.42 -2.65 4.59
N TRP A 9 4.98 -2.17 5.75
CA TRP A 9 3.66 -1.55 5.93
C TRP A 9 3.59 -0.13 5.38
N ARG A 10 2.54 0.18 4.60
CA ARG A 10 2.32 1.50 3.99
C ARG A 10 1.54 2.44 4.93
N PRO A 11 2.14 3.56 5.36
CA PRO A 11 1.44 4.58 6.13
C PRO A 11 0.73 5.59 5.22
N PRO A 12 -0.36 6.19 5.71
CA PRO A 12 -1.07 5.77 6.91
C PRO A 12 -1.77 4.42 6.69
N ALA A 13 -1.87 3.62 7.75
CA ALA A 13 -2.73 2.45 7.74
C ALA A 13 -4.20 2.89 7.59
N PHE A 14 -4.95 2.24 6.70
CA PHE A 14 -6.40 2.44 6.64
C PHE A 14 -7.05 1.63 7.78
N LEU A 15 -7.43 2.33 8.85
CA LEU A 15 -7.80 1.72 10.13
C LEU A 15 -8.99 0.75 10.07
N PRO A 16 -10.00 0.94 9.20
CA PRO A 16 -11.07 -0.05 9.04
C PRO A 16 -10.59 -1.44 8.60
N TYR A 17 -9.42 -1.52 7.95
CA TYR A 17 -8.81 -2.76 7.46
C TYR A 17 -7.83 -3.38 8.46
N LEU A 18 -7.52 -2.67 9.54
CA LEU A 18 -6.58 -3.11 10.55
C LEU A 18 -7.31 -4.04 11.55
N GLN A 19 -6.69 -5.17 11.86
CA GLN A 19 -7.18 -6.04 12.94
C GLN A 19 -6.66 -5.55 14.31
N SER A 20 -7.18 -6.14 15.39
CA SER A 20 -6.58 -5.96 16.71
C SER A 20 -5.14 -6.47 16.75
N THR A 21 -4.37 -5.99 17.73
CA THR A 21 -3.03 -6.51 18.01
C THR A 21 -3.02 -8.03 18.03
N LEU A 22 -2.07 -8.63 17.32
CA LEU A 22 -1.93 -10.07 17.25
C LEU A 22 -1.57 -10.63 18.64
N THR A 23 -2.26 -11.68 19.06
CA THR A 23 -1.94 -12.41 20.30
C THR A 23 -1.74 -13.89 20.01
N PRO A 24 -0.99 -14.64 20.85
CA PRO A 24 -0.82 -16.07 20.69
C PRO A 24 -2.16 -16.83 20.62
N GLU A 25 -3.16 -16.39 21.37
CA GLU A 25 -4.50 -16.99 21.36
C GLU A 25 -5.23 -16.77 20.03
N LEU A 26 -5.08 -15.59 19.41
CA LEU A 26 -5.64 -15.31 18.08
C LEU A 26 -4.96 -16.17 17.01
N VAL A 27 -3.64 -16.35 17.11
CA VAL A 27 -2.89 -17.23 16.20
C VAL A 27 -3.35 -18.67 16.35
N ALA A 28 -3.39 -19.21 17.57
CA ALA A 28 -3.83 -20.58 17.82
C ALA A 28 -5.27 -20.84 17.32
N GLN A 29 -6.17 -19.89 17.52
CA GLN A 29 -7.54 -19.97 16.99
C GLN A 29 -7.58 -19.93 15.47
N ALA A 30 -6.76 -19.08 14.84
CA ALA A 30 -6.67 -18.99 13.38
C ALA A 30 -6.15 -20.30 12.78
N GLU A 31 -5.03 -20.82 13.28
CA GLU A 31 -4.45 -22.09 12.86
C GLU A 31 -5.41 -23.27 13.05
N GLN A 32 -6.09 -23.32 14.20
CA GLN A 32 -7.12 -24.34 14.45
C GLN A 32 -8.28 -24.24 13.46
N ARG A 33 -8.75 -23.03 13.15
CA ARG A 33 -9.86 -22.80 12.20
C ARG A 33 -9.47 -23.16 10.77
N LEU A 34 -8.25 -22.82 10.37
CA LEU A 34 -7.73 -23.06 9.02
C LEU A 34 -7.21 -24.51 8.86
N GLY A 35 -6.95 -25.21 9.96
CA GLY A 35 -6.39 -26.57 9.93
C GLY A 35 -4.91 -26.64 9.53
N VAL A 36 -4.19 -25.53 9.63
CA VAL A 36 -2.78 -25.39 9.18
C VAL A 36 -1.94 -24.66 10.21
N THR A 37 -0.61 -24.79 10.11
CA THR A 37 0.35 -23.93 10.83
C THR A 37 0.76 -22.78 9.92
N LEU A 38 0.63 -21.55 10.39
CA LEU A 38 0.95 -20.36 9.59
C LEU A 38 2.47 -20.13 9.51
N PRO A 39 3.01 -19.58 8.41
CA PRO A 39 4.43 -19.30 8.28
C PRO A 39 4.92 -18.32 9.35
N ALA A 40 6.08 -18.60 9.94
CA ALA A 40 6.65 -17.75 11.00
C ALA A 40 6.90 -16.31 10.51
N GLU A 41 7.37 -16.15 9.27
CA GLU A 41 7.59 -14.84 8.66
C GLU A 41 6.29 -14.06 8.46
N TYR A 42 5.20 -14.74 8.12
CA TYR A 42 3.88 -14.11 7.99
C TYR A 42 3.41 -13.57 9.35
N LEU A 43 3.52 -14.39 10.40
CA LEU A 43 3.18 -13.97 11.76
C LEU A 43 4.07 -12.81 12.24
N ALA A 44 5.36 -12.83 11.94
CA ALA A 44 6.29 -11.75 12.29
C ALA A 44 5.91 -10.40 11.65
N LEU A 45 5.31 -10.40 10.44
CA LEU A 45 4.74 -9.17 9.87
C LEU A 45 3.54 -8.69 10.69
N LEU A 46 2.61 -9.61 10.99
CA LEU A 46 1.35 -9.33 11.67
C LEU A 46 1.54 -8.87 13.13
N GLU A 47 2.64 -9.26 13.78
CA GLU A 47 3.04 -8.75 15.09
C GLU A 47 3.32 -7.24 15.08
N VAL A 48 3.85 -6.70 13.98
CA VAL A 48 4.11 -5.27 13.83
C VAL A 48 2.82 -4.52 13.46
N GLN A 49 2.07 -5.06 12.51
CA GLN A 49 0.77 -4.52 12.10
C GLN A 49 -0.09 -5.68 11.59
N ASN A 50 -1.23 -5.93 12.24
CA ASN A 50 -2.06 -7.08 11.89
C ASN A 50 -2.96 -6.77 10.67
N GLY A 51 -2.34 -6.78 9.49
CA GLY A 51 -2.96 -6.59 8.19
C GLY A 51 -2.93 -5.15 7.67
N GLY A 52 -3.25 -4.99 6.39
CA GLY A 52 -3.37 -3.71 5.71
C GLY A 52 -2.48 -3.60 4.47
N TYR A 53 -2.36 -2.37 3.97
CA TYR A 53 -1.60 -2.10 2.76
C TYR A 53 -0.09 -2.14 2.98
N ILE A 54 0.64 -2.58 1.96
CA ILE A 54 2.11 -2.65 1.93
C ILE A 54 2.70 -1.63 0.94
N ARG A 55 4.01 -1.36 1.08
CA ARG A 55 4.81 -0.48 0.21
C ARG A 55 5.50 -1.21 -0.94
N TYR A 56 5.08 -2.44 -1.20
CA TYR A 56 5.75 -3.34 -2.11
C TYR A 56 4.72 -3.94 -3.04
N GLY A 57 5.18 -4.30 -4.24
CA GLY A 57 4.42 -5.05 -5.21
C GLY A 57 5.17 -6.30 -5.67
N LEU A 58 4.54 -7.04 -6.57
CA LEU A 58 5.17 -8.08 -7.36
C LEU A 58 5.22 -7.60 -8.83
N PRO A 59 6.30 -7.90 -9.57
CA PRO A 59 6.35 -7.61 -11.00
C PRO A 59 5.17 -8.24 -11.73
N ASP A 60 4.52 -7.46 -12.59
CA ASP A 60 3.42 -7.88 -13.47
C ASP A 60 2.17 -8.45 -12.76
N LEU A 61 2.08 -8.37 -11.42
CA LEU A 61 0.95 -8.86 -10.64
C LEU A 61 0.39 -7.79 -9.72
N VAL A 62 -0.93 -7.77 -9.57
CA VAL A 62 -1.59 -6.91 -8.59
C VAL A 62 -1.33 -7.51 -7.21
N HIS A 63 -0.63 -6.76 -6.36
CA HIS A 63 -0.42 -7.12 -4.97
C HIS A 63 -0.11 -5.86 -4.17
N ASN A 64 -0.89 -5.60 -3.12
CA ASN A 64 -0.66 -4.41 -2.30
C ASN A 64 -1.23 -4.51 -0.88
N VAL A 65 -1.79 -5.65 -0.49
CA VAL A 65 -2.35 -5.89 0.85
C VAL A 65 -1.81 -7.20 1.40
N ILE A 66 -1.60 -7.21 2.71
CA ILE A 66 -1.50 -8.45 3.48
C ILE A 66 -2.73 -8.52 4.39
N ARG A 67 -3.51 -9.59 4.28
CA ARG A 67 -4.68 -9.84 5.13
C ARG A 67 -4.24 -10.03 6.59
N GLY A 68 -5.02 -9.52 7.53
CA GLY A 68 -4.75 -9.75 8.96
C GLY A 68 -5.50 -10.95 9.51
N ILE A 69 -5.18 -11.34 10.74
CA ILE A 69 -5.92 -12.32 11.52
C ILE A 69 -6.91 -11.58 12.43
N GLY A 70 -8.19 -11.68 12.13
CA GLY A 70 -9.25 -11.05 12.89
C GLY A 70 -10.55 -10.93 12.08
N PRO A 71 -11.56 -10.22 12.61
CA PRO A 71 -12.90 -10.18 12.02
C PRO A 71 -13.10 -9.11 10.95
N HIS A 72 -12.14 -8.22 10.70
CA HIS A 72 -12.34 -7.07 9.81
C HIS A 72 -11.94 -7.39 8.37
N TYR A 73 -12.68 -6.92 7.37
CA TYR A 73 -12.21 -7.04 6.00
C TYR A 73 -11.01 -6.12 5.75
N PRO A 74 -9.95 -6.56 5.06
CA PRO A 74 -9.72 -7.90 4.56
C PRO A 74 -9.05 -8.79 5.65
N ASN A 75 -9.51 -10.03 5.81
CA ASN A 75 -9.00 -10.97 6.80
C ASN A 75 -8.64 -12.33 6.20
N LEU A 76 -7.72 -13.03 6.84
CA LEU A 76 -7.20 -14.34 6.43
C LEU A 76 -8.20 -15.49 6.65
N LEU A 77 -9.15 -15.31 7.58
CA LEU A 77 -10.04 -16.39 8.03
C LEU A 77 -11.27 -16.57 7.14
N ASP A 78 -11.53 -15.61 6.27
CA ASP A 78 -12.65 -15.59 5.32
C ASP A 78 -12.24 -16.32 4.04
N VAL A 79 -11.91 -17.60 4.20
CA VAL A 79 -11.67 -18.52 3.09
C VAL A 79 -13.02 -19.11 2.72
N ASP A 80 -13.63 -18.53 1.69
CA ASP A 80 -14.85 -19.02 1.07
C ASP A 80 -14.56 -19.19 -0.42
N TRP A 81 -14.83 -20.38 -0.94
CA TRP A 81 -14.73 -20.71 -2.36
C TRP A 81 -16.11 -21.05 -2.95
N ASP A 82 -17.16 -21.13 -2.12
CA ASP A 82 -18.50 -21.54 -2.52
C ASP A 82 -19.22 -20.44 -3.33
N HIS A 83 -18.68 -19.22 -3.34
CA HIS A 83 -19.18 -18.11 -4.16
C HIS A 83 -18.78 -18.21 -5.65
N LEU A 84 -17.90 -19.15 -6.01
CA LEU A 84 -17.47 -19.34 -7.40
C LEU A 84 -18.57 -20.09 -8.18
N ASP A 85 -19.16 -19.41 -9.16
CA ASP A 85 -20.20 -19.99 -10.03
C ASP A 85 -19.66 -21.19 -10.84
N ASP A 86 -18.43 -21.07 -11.34
CA ASP A 86 -17.69 -22.12 -12.03
C ASP A 86 -16.41 -22.43 -11.25
N ALA A 87 -16.31 -23.65 -10.73
CA ALA A 87 -15.09 -24.09 -10.03
C ALA A 87 -13.94 -24.28 -11.04
N PRO A 88 -12.71 -23.82 -10.71
CA PRO A 88 -11.55 -24.06 -11.56
C PRO A 88 -11.21 -25.55 -11.65
N SER A 89 -10.39 -25.92 -12.64
CA SER A 89 -10.01 -27.30 -12.92
C SER A 89 -9.06 -27.91 -11.87
N PHE A 90 -8.50 -27.10 -10.99
CA PHE A 90 -7.59 -27.50 -9.92
C PHE A 90 -8.22 -27.40 -8.52
N PRO A 91 -7.74 -28.19 -7.54
CA PRO A 91 -8.30 -28.18 -6.19
C PRO A 91 -7.98 -26.86 -5.46
N LEU A 92 -9.00 -26.34 -4.77
CA LEU A 92 -8.93 -25.12 -3.95
C LEU A 92 -8.72 -25.41 -2.45
N GLU A 93 -9.04 -26.63 -2.00
CA GLU A 93 -8.80 -27.06 -0.61
C GLU A 93 -7.30 -26.99 -0.30
N GLY A 94 -6.92 -26.31 0.78
CA GLY A 94 -5.52 -26.07 1.16
C GLY A 94 -4.93 -24.75 0.63
N LEU A 95 -5.67 -23.98 -0.18
CA LEU A 95 -5.30 -22.62 -0.54
C LEU A 95 -5.86 -21.62 0.47
N ILE A 96 -4.98 -20.87 1.14
CA ILE A 96 -5.37 -19.84 2.12
C ILE A 96 -5.01 -18.45 1.56
N PRO A 97 -5.98 -17.67 1.06
CA PRO A 97 -5.70 -16.36 0.47
C PRO A 97 -5.25 -15.33 1.51
N PHE A 98 -4.09 -14.70 1.27
CA PHE A 98 -3.58 -13.58 2.07
C PHE A 98 -3.61 -12.24 1.31
N ASP A 99 -3.94 -12.24 0.01
CA ASP A 99 -4.35 -11.08 -0.79
C ASP A 99 -5.32 -11.56 -1.89
N GLY A 100 -6.06 -10.63 -2.50
CA GLY A 100 -6.98 -10.92 -3.61
C GLY A 100 -8.27 -10.12 -3.54
N ASP A 101 -8.95 -9.99 -4.67
CA ASP A 101 -10.16 -9.18 -4.85
C ASP A 101 -11.43 -9.98 -5.19
N GLY A 102 -11.32 -11.31 -5.29
CA GLY A 102 -12.42 -12.20 -5.69
C GLY A 102 -12.21 -12.88 -7.04
N HIS A 103 -11.37 -12.31 -7.90
CA HIS A 103 -11.10 -12.79 -9.27
C HIS A 103 -9.73 -13.47 -9.32
N TRP A 104 -8.78 -12.92 -8.55
CA TRP A 104 -7.47 -13.49 -8.30
C TRP A 104 -7.14 -13.48 -6.81
N TYR A 105 -6.18 -14.33 -6.42
CA TYR A 105 -5.69 -14.46 -5.07
C TYR A 105 -4.19 -14.73 -5.04
N LEU A 106 -3.53 -14.20 -4.00
CA LEU A 106 -2.26 -14.75 -3.54
C LEU A 106 -2.54 -15.65 -2.34
N CYS A 107 -2.11 -16.90 -2.44
CA CYS A 107 -2.42 -17.94 -1.48
C CYS A 107 -1.16 -18.47 -0.81
N LEU A 108 -1.27 -18.76 0.49
CA LEU A 108 -0.43 -19.78 1.13
C LEU A 108 -0.97 -21.14 0.65
N ASP A 109 -0.17 -21.87 -0.12
CA ASP A 109 -0.55 -23.13 -0.74
C ASP A 109 -0.03 -24.33 0.08
N TYR A 110 -0.95 -24.99 0.78
CA TYR A 110 -0.67 -26.15 1.62
C TYR A 110 -0.96 -27.50 0.94
N ARG A 111 -1.40 -27.53 -0.32
CA ARG A 111 -1.88 -28.75 -0.99
C ARG A 111 -0.86 -29.89 -0.95
N ASP A 112 0.42 -29.55 -1.11
CA ASP A 112 1.53 -30.50 -1.05
C ASP A 112 2.45 -30.31 0.17
N ARG A 113 2.21 -29.29 1.01
CA ARG A 113 3.14 -28.84 2.06
C ARG A 113 2.40 -28.36 3.31
N SER A 114 2.32 -29.20 4.34
CA SER A 114 1.49 -28.89 5.53
C SER A 114 2.13 -27.94 6.56
N GLN A 115 3.45 -27.73 6.53
CA GLN A 115 4.15 -26.87 7.50
C GLN A 115 4.84 -25.64 6.90
N GLU A 116 5.31 -25.72 5.66
CA GLU A 116 5.95 -24.61 4.97
C GLU A 116 5.27 -24.47 3.60
N PRO A 117 4.14 -23.74 3.54
CA PRO A 117 3.37 -23.60 2.31
C PRO A 117 4.19 -22.83 1.27
N ALA A 118 3.98 -23.18 0.01
CA ALA A 118 4.41 -22.32 -1.08
C ALA A 118 3.55 -21.04 -1.12
N VAL A 119 3.99 -20.03 -1.85
CA VAL A 119 3.16 -18.89 -2.22
C VAL A 119 2.78 -19.03 -3.69
N ALA A 120 1.48 -19.07 -3.96
CA ALA A 120 0.94 -19.22 -5.31
C ALA A 120 0.05 -18.04 -5.68
N TYR A 121 0.12 -17.64 -6.95
CA TYR A 121 -0.89 -16.81 -7.59
C TYR A 121 -1.96 -17.72 -8.19
N ILE A 122 -3.22 -17.40 -7.92
CA ILE A 122 -4.39 -18.16 -8.33
C ILE A 122 -5.35 -17.20 -9.02
N ASP A 123 -5.59 -17.41 -10.31
CA ASP A 123 -6.62 -16.70 -11.08
C ASP A 123 -7.77 -17.68 -11.31
N VAL A 124 -8.87 -17.47 -10.58
CA VAL A 124 -10.03 -18.36 -10.64
C VAL A 124 -10.91 -18.08 -11.86
N GLU A 125 -10.80 -16.89 -12.47
CA GLU A 125 -11.56 -16.55 -13.68
C GLU A 125 -10.91 -17.13 -14.94
N CYS A 126 -9.58 -17.16 -14.97
CA CYS A 126 -8.81 -17.64 -16.10
C CYS A 126 -8.38 -19.11 -15.99
N ASP A 127 -8.73 -19.79 -14.88
CA ASP A 127 -8.30 -21.17 -14.58
C ASP A 127 -6.77 -21.31 -14.60
N GLU A 128 -6.07 -20.32 -14.05
CA GLU A 128 -4.60 -20.27 -14.00
C GLU A 128 -4.07 -20.33 -12.56
N GLN A 129 -2.95 -21.03 -12.39
CA GLN A 129 -2.21 -21.07 -11.13
C GLN A 129 -0.71 -21.08 -11.39
N LEU A 130 0.03 -20.36 -10.56
CA LEU A 130 1.47 -20.21 -10.65
C LEU A 130 2.09 -20.24 -9.24
N GLU A 131 2.96 -21.23 -8.97
CA GLU A 131 3.83 -21.16 -7.78
C GLU A 131 4.83 -20.01 -7.98
N LEU A 132 4.74 -18.98 -7.15
CA LEU A 132 5.63 -17.82 -7.19
C LEU A 132 6.89 -18.06 -6.37
N ALA A 133 6.74 -18.67 -5.20
CA ALA A 133 7.84 -18.90 -4.28
C ALA A 133 7.63 -20.19 -3.47
N PRO A 134 8.72 -20.92 -3.14
CA PRO A 134 8.62 -22.17 -2.39
C PRO A 134 8.31 -21.99 -0.89
N SER A 135 8.33 -20.75 -0.38
CA SER A 135 7.99 -20.41 1.00
C SER A 135 7.61 -18.94 1.13
N PHE A 136 7.02 -18.54 2.26
CA PHE A 136 6.71 -17.13 2.52
C PHE A 136 7.97 -16.25 2.59
N ALA A 137 9.06 -16.76 3.17
CA ALA A 137 10.34 -16.05 3.19
C ALA A 137 10.89 -15.80 1.78
N ALA A 138 10.78 -16.79 0.89
CA ALA A 138 11.20 -16.64 -0.50
C ALA A 138 10.30 -15.63 -1.24
N TYR A 139 9.00 -15.62 -0.96
CA TYR A 139 8.07 -14.61 -1.49
C TYR A 139 8.45 -13.19 -1.05
N LEU A 140 8.81 -12.97 0.22
CA LEU A 140 9.26 -11.65 0.69
C LEU A 140 10.52 -11.15 -0.04
N ALA A 141 11.34 -12.07 -0.54
CA ALA A 141 12.52 -11.73 -1.34
C ALA A 141 12.19 -11.35 -2.79
N LEU A 142 11.00 -11.70 -3.30
CA LEU A 142 10.50 -11.30 -4.62
C LEU A 142 9.83 -9.93 -4.63
N LEU A 143 9.41 -9.44 -3.46
CA LEU A 143 8.73 -8.16 -3.34
C LEU A 143 9.63 -7.00 -3.78
N GLU A 144 9.12 -6.19 -4.69
CA GLU A 144 9.77 -4.97 -5.17
C GLU A 144 9.22 -3.77 -4.44
N TYR A 145 10.11 -2.88 -4.00
CA TYR A 145 9.72 -1.67 -3.28
C TYR A 145 9.11 -0.65 -4.23
N ASP A 146 7.91 -0.16 -3.91
CA ASP A 146 7.23 0.90 -4.65
C ASP A 146 7.91 2.24 -4.36
N ALA A 147 9.03 2.49 -5.02
CA ALA A 147 9.83 3.68 -4.83
C ALA A 147 9.04 4.97 -5.17
N PRO A 148 9.32 6.08 -4.48
CA PRO A 148 8.70 7.36 -4.80
C PRO A 148 9.14 7.82 -6.20
N SER A 149 8.23 8.49 -6.89
CA SER A 149 8.49 9.12 -8.20
C SER A 149 8.20 10.62 -8.16
N GLY A 150 8.67 11.31 -9.19
CA GLY A 150 8.47 12.75 -9.35
C GLY A 150 9.56 13.58 -8.65
N VAL A 151 9.16 14.75 -8.16
CA VAL A 151 10.07 15.77 -7.63
C VAL A 151 9.84 15.95 -6.14
N VAL A 152 10.92 15.86 -5.36
CA VAL A 152 10.93 16.06 -3.91
C VAL A 152 11.28 17.52 -3.62
N LEU A 153 10.39 18.21 -2.92
CA LEU A 153 10.52 19.61 -2.52
C LEU A 153 10.89 19.70 -1.05
N THR A 154 12.01 20.36 -0.74
CA THR A 154 12.50 20.50 0.66
C THR A 154 13.26 21.80 0.89
N PRO A 155 13.12 22.44 2.07
CA PRO A 155 12.03 22.28 3.04
C PRO A 155 10.77 23.02 2.59
N VAL A 156 9.59 22.56 3.00
CA VAL A 156 8.33 23.27 2.77
C VAL A 156 7.85 23.85 4.10
N ALA A 157 8.10 25.15 4.31
CA ALA A 157 7.69 25.82 5.55
C ALA A 157 6.18 26.00 5.64
N GLU A 158 5.54 26.44 4.55
CA GLU A 158 4.10 26.72 4.51
C GLU A 158 3.50 26.23 3.19
N ILE A 159 2.64 25.20 3.26
CA ILE A 159 2.05 24.58 2.08
C ILE A 159 1.21 25.56 1.25
N ALA A 160 0.50 26.49 1.90
CA ALA A 160 -0.29 27.49 1.19
C ALA A 160 0.57 28.39 0.29
N THR A 161 1.77 28.76 0.77
CA THR A 161 2.73 29.57 0.01
C THR A 161 3.28 28.78 -1.17
N LEU A 162 3.63 27.51 -0.96
CA LEU A 162 4.10 26.63 -2.03
C LEU A 162 3.04 26.46 -3.12
N VAL A 163 1.79 26.16 -2.74
CA VAL A 163 0.66 26.01 -3.66
C VAL A 163 0.48 27.28 -4.50
N ALA A 164 0.36 28.45 -3.86
CA ALA A 164 0.19 29.72 -4.58
C ALA A 164 1.35 30.04 -5.53
N THR A 165 2.58 29.70 -5.13
CA THR A 165 3.78 29.90 -5.96
C THR A 165 3.75 29.01 -7.20
N LEU A 166 3.41 27.73 -7.04
CA LEU A 166 3.30 26.77 -8.14
C LEU A 166 2.15 27.15 -9.08
N GLU A 167 0.98 27.55 -8.55
CA GLU A 167 -0.16 28.02 -9.37
C GLU A 167 0.22 29.20 -10.26
N ALA A 168 0.84 30.23 -9.69
CA ALA A 168 1.21 31.44 -10.41
C ALA A 168 2.23 31.15 -11.52
N HIS A 169 3.22 30.31 -11.24
CA HIS A 169 4.32 30.05 -12.16
C HIS A 169 3.96 29.03 -13.25
N LEU A 170 3.32 27.92 -12.87
CA LEU A 170 2.89 26.88 -13.80
C LEU A 170 1.58 27.24 -14.53
N LYS A 171 0.91 28.32 -14.12
CA LYS A 171 -0.39 28.77 -14.65
C LYS A 171 -1.47 27.70 -14.52
N ILE A 172 -1.50 27.06 -13.36
CA ILE A 172 -2.46 26.03 -12.97
C ILE A 172 -3.31 26.51 -11.80
N THR A 173 -4.36 25.76 -11.47
CA THR A 173 -5.15 25.96 -10.26
C THR A 173 -5.34 24.61 -9.59
N PHE A 174 -4.88 24.48 -8.35
CA PHE A 174 -5.12 23.30 -7.54
C PHE A 174 -6.57 23.27 -7.08
N GLU A 175 -7.16 22.09 -7.18
CA GLU A 175 -8.43 21.80 -6.52
C GLU A 175 -8.25 21.85 -5.00
N PRO A 176 -9.33 22.07 -4.23
CA PRO A 176 -9.30 21.91 -2.78
C PRO A 176 -8.71 20.54 -2.40
N PRO A 177 -7.75 20.48 -1.46
CA PRO A 177 -7.08 19.23 -1.14
C PRO A 177 -8.07 18.23 -0.54
N SER A 178 -7.88 16.96 -0.87
CA SER A 178 -8.69 15.86 -0.32
C SER A 178 -7.84 14.90 0.48
N SER A 179 -8.34 14.50 1.65
CA SER A 179 -7.73 13.49 2.52
C SER A 179 -8.51 12.16 2.51
N SER A 180 -9.65 12.08 1.82
CA SER A 180 -10.59 10.95 1.98
C SER A 180 -10.01 9.59 1.59
N ASN A 181 -9.12 9.55 0.60
CA ASN A 181 -8.52 8.31 0.12
C ASN A 181 -7.22 7.93 0.81
N HIS A 182 -6.56 8.88 1.47
CA HIS A 182 -5.18 8.71 1.90
C HIS A 182 -4.92 9.12 3.34
N GLY A 183 -5.85 9.80 4.03
CA GLY A 183 -5.65 10.28 5.39
C GLY A 183 -4.77 11.53 5.52
N TYR A 184 -4.31 12.10 4.41
CA TYR A 184 -3.51 13.32 4.36
C TYR A 184 -3.89 14.15 3.14
N PRO A 185 -3.68 15.48 3.17
CA PRO A 185 -4.09 16.35 2.08
C PRO A 185 -3.31 16.05 0.80
N VAL A 186 -4.05 15.71 -0.26
CA VAL A 186 -3.52 15.60 -1.63
C VAL A 186 -4.10 16.73 -2.46
N TYR A 187 -3.23 17.56 -3.00
CA TYR A 187 -3.56 18.60 -3.95
C TYR A 187 -3.40 18.03 -5.36
N ARG A 188 -4.32 18.37 -6.27
CA ARG A 188 -4.19 18.04 -7.69
C ARG A 188 -4.59 19.21 -8.58
N ALA A 189 -3.95 19.33 -9.72
CA ALA A 189 -4.31 20.30 -10.75
C ALA A 189 -4.13 19.71 -12.15
N GLN A 190 -4.84 20.25 -13.13
CA GLN A 190 -4.64 19.92 -14.54
C GLN A 190 -3.50 20.77 -15.11
N LEU A 191 -2.47 20.11 -15.66
CA LEU A 191 -1.35 20.72 -16.38
C LEU A 191 -1.57 20.70 -17.90
N GLY A 192 -2.27 19.66 -18.39
CA GLY A 192 -2.54 19.44 -19.81
C GLY A 192 -3.73 20.24 -20.34
N THR A 193 -4.10 19.97 -21.59
CA THR A 193 -5.29 20.59 -22.19
C THR A 193 -6.53 19.74 -21.91
N LYS A 194 -7.74 20.27 -22.18
CA LYS A 194 -8.96 19.46 -22.11
C LYS A 194 -8.94 18.23 -23.05
N ALA A 195 -8.26 18.33 -24.19
CA ALA A 195 -8.16 17.25 -25.17
C ALA A 195 -7.07 16.23 -24.82
N GLN A 196 -6.05 16.65 -24.07
CA GLN A 196 -4.96 15.81 -23.58
C GLN A 196 -4.70 16.18 -22.12
N PRO A 197 -5.54 15.66 -21.19
CA PRO A 197 -5.40 15.98 -19.78
C PRO A 197 -4.12 15.35 -19.25
N GLU A 198 -3.35 16.17 -18.55
CA GLU A 198 -2.19 15.76 -17.77
C GLU A 198 -2.38 16.36 -16.38
N TRP A 199 -1.86 15.68 -15.37
CA TRP A 199 -2.13 16.02 -13.99
C TRP A 199 -0.83 16.22 -13.23
N ILE A 200 -0.91 17.08 -12.22
CA ILE A 200 0.12 17.30 -11.23
C ILE A 200 -0.50 17.07 -9.86
N TRP A 201 0.19 16.29 -9.02
CA TRP A 201 -0.21 16.02 -7.65
C TRP A 201 0.85 16.50 -6.70
N LEU A 202 0.43 17.10 -5.59
CA LEU A 202 1.30 17.54 -4.52
C LEU A 202 0.82 16.92 -3.21
N SER A 203 1.71 16.25 -2.49
CA SER A 203 1.36 15.55 -1.24
C SER A 203 2.54 15.46 -0.28
N PRO A 204 2.31 15.47 1.03
CA PRO A 204 3.38 15.41 2.03
C PRO A 204 3.99 14.00 2.11
N ASN A 205 5.26 13.91 2.52
CA ASN A 205 5.88 12.65 2.92
C ASN A 205 5.59 12.28 4.37
N THR A 206 5.54 13.28 5.27
CA THR A 206 5.11 13.10 6.66
C THR A 206 3.58 13.06 6.72
N VAL A 207 3.04 11.94 7.17
CA VAL A 207 1.59 11.67 7.19
C VAL A 207 1.17 11.07 8.54
N PRO A 208 -0.13 11.01 8.88
CA PRO A 208 -0.59 10.27 10.05
C PRO A 208 -0.11 8.81 10.04
N ARG A 209 -0.06 8.15 11.20
CA ARG A 209 0.22 6.70 11.25
C ARG A 209 -0.95 5.87 10.76
N GLY A 210 -2.17 6.32 11.00
CA GLY A 210 -3.39 5.71 10.52
C GLY A 210 -4.47 6.74 10.21
N PHE A 211 -5.46 6.33 9.42
CA PHE A 211 -6.62 7.16 9.12
C PHE A 211 -7.88 6.32 8.96
N VAL A 212 -9.02 6.98 9.18
CA VAL A 212 -10.35 6.47 8.90
C VAL A 212 -11.17 7.61 8.29
N ARG A 213 -12.07 7.28 7.36
CA ARG A 213 -12.95 8.27 6.75
C ARG A 213 -14.02 8.69 7.75
N GLU A 214 -14.40 9.97 7.77
CA GLU A 214 -15.47 10.47 8.63
C GLU A 214 -16.82 9.77 8.40
N SER A 215 -17.05 9.30 7.18
CA SER A 215 -18.25 8.55 6.81
C SER A 215 -18.22 7.08 7.23
N ASP A 216 -17.10 6.57 7.76
CA ASP A 216 -16.99 5.18 8.21
C ASP A 216 -17.87 4.96 9.46
N ARG A 217 -18.62 3.87 9.49
CA ARG A 217 -19.50 3.52 10.62
C ARG A 217 -18.73 3.35 11.94
N ARG A 218 -17.44 3.06 11.89
CA ARG A 218 -16.53 2.89 13.04
C ARG A 218 -15.64 4.12 13.28
N TYR A 219 -15.93 5.26 12.67
CA TYR A 219 -15.08 6.45 12.76
C TYR A 219 -14.75 6.86 14.21
N SER A 220 -15.74 6.86 15.11
CA SER A 220 -15.55 7.24 16.52
C SER A 220 -14.65 6.27 17.30
N GLU A 221 -14.64 5.00 16.93
CA GLU A 221 -13.81 3.95 17.52
C GLU A 221 -12.37 4.04 17.00
N LEU A 222 -12.21 4.30 15.70
CA LEU A 222 -10.94 4.10 15.01
C LEU A 222 -10.05 5.35 14.96
N ARG A 223 -10.61 6.57 14.95
CA ARG A 223 -9.83 7.79 14.63
C ARG A 223 -8.59 8.03 15.50
N ASP A 224 -8.56 7.49 16.71
CA ASP A 224 -7.48 7.67 17.68
C ASP A 224 -6.60 6.41 17.86
N LEU A 225 -6.80 5.36 17.05
CA LEU A 225 -6.15 4.05 17.22
C LEU A 225 -4.64 4.09 16.98
N LEU A 226 -4.18 4.86 16.00
CA LEU A 226 -2.75 5.03 15.67
C LEU A 226 -2.36 6.52 15.68
N PRO A 227 -2.14 7.12 16.87
CA PRO A 227 -1.78 8.52 16.97
C PRO A 227 -0.36 8.79 16.49
N GLY A 228 -0.09 10.03 16.09
CA GLY A 228 1.22 10.48 15.62
C GLY A 228 1.39 10.37 14.11
N THR A 229 2.64 10.54 13.65
CA THR A 229 3.00 10.58 12.23
C THR A 229 3.99 9.49 11.83
N ALA A 230 4.10 9.23 10.54
CA ALA A 230 5.06 8.34 9.89
C ALA A 230 5.47 8.91 8.52
N LEU A 231 6.56 8.38 7.95
CA LEU A 231 7.01 8.71 6.61
C LEU A 231 6.43 7.74 5.58
N ARG A 232 5.86 8.26 4.49
CA ARG A 232 5.39 7.48 3.32
C ARG A 232 6.52 6.83 2.54
N PHE A 233 7.68 7.47 2.53
CA PHE A 233 8.92 6.97 1.94
C PHE A 233 10.05 7.29 2.93
N LEU A 234 10.77 6.27 3.39
CA LEU A 234 11.70 6.38 4.52
C LEU A 234 13.01 7.09 4.13
N GLU A 235 13.37 6.99 2.86
CA GLU A 235 14.53 7.58 2.22
C GLU A 235 14.34 9.07 1.90
N LEU A 236 13.09 9.53 1.86
CA LEU A 236 12.79 10.94 1.63
C LEU A 236 12.87 11.74 2.93
N PRO A 237 13.36 13.00 2.90
CA PRO A 237 13.43 13.82 4.08
C PRO A 237 12.05 13.97 4.77
N PRO A 238 12.01 14.05 6.10
CA PRO A 238 10.82 14.48 6.83
C PRO A 238 10.38 15.88 6.35
N GLU A 239 9.07 16.15 6.39
CA GLU A 239 8.49 17.45 6.01
C GLU A 239 8.74 17.85 4.54
N SER A 240 9.18 16.89 3.71
CA SER A 240 9.21 17.03 2.27
C SER A 240 7.81 16.89 1.67
N TYR A 241 7.64 17.47 0.49
CA TYR A 241 6.49 17.23 -0.37
C TYR A 241 6.93 16.56 -1.67
N LEU A 242 6.13 15.61 -2.14
CA LEU A 242 6.29 15.01 -3.45
C LEU A 242 5.35 15.71 -4.42
N LEU A 243 5.94 16.20 -5.49
CA LEU A 243 5.28 16.75 -6.66
C LEU A 243 5.37 15.73 -7.79
N VAL A 244 4.28 15.01 -8.02
CA VAL A 244 4.19 13.92 -9.01
C VAL A 244 3.57 14.46 -10.29
N VAL A 245 4.24 14.18 -11.41
CA VAL A 245 3.80 14.48 -12.78
C VAL A 245 4.17 13.32 -13.68
N ASP A 246 3.60 13.28 -14.89
CA ASP A 246 4.08 12.37 -15.94
C ASP A 246 5.61 12.51 -16.13
N ALA A 247 6.31 11.39 -16.33
CA ALA A 247 7.77 11.36 -16.47
C ALA A 247 8.30 12.37 -17.50
N LYS A 248 7.60 12.53 -18.63
CA LYS A 248 7.93 13.50 -19.69
C LYS A 248 7.89 14.98 -19.25
N ARG A 249 7.20 15.29 -18.14
CA ARG A 249 7.08 16.64 -17.57
C ARG A 249 8.07 16.90 -16.43
N GLN A 250 8.71 15.86 -15.88
CA GLN A 250 9.57 15.95 -14.69
C GLN A 250 10.68 17.00 -14.86
N SER A 251 11.41 16.98 -15.98
CA SER A 251 12.50 17.94 -16.24
C SER A 251 12.01 19.39 -16.31
N ALA A 252 10.83 19.63 -16.89
CA ALA A 252 10.25 20.97 -16.98
C ALA A 252 9.80 21.48 -15.59
N VAL A 253 9.25 20.60 -14.76
CA VAL A 253 8.85 20.93 -13.39
C VAL A 253 10.07 21.20 -12.51
N LEU A 254 11.16 20.44 -12.65
CA LEU A 254 12.42 20.72 -11.96
C LEU A 254 12.99 22.09 -12.33
N ALA A 255 12.98 22.43 -13.61
CA ALA A 255 13.43 23.75 -14.07
C ALA A 255 12.56 24.88 -13.49
N ALA A 256 11.23 24.73 -13.51
CA ALA A 256 10.31 25.66 -12.87
C ALA A 256 10.57 25.82 -11.37
N CYS A 257 10.82 24.71 -10.65
CA CYS A 257 11.17 24.77 -9.24
C CYS A 257 12.49 25.54 -9.02
N ALA A 258 13.49 25.34 -9.87
CA ALA A 258 14.76 26.06 -9.79
C ALA A 258 14.60 27.56 -10.07
N GLU A 259 13.78 27.95 -11.06
CA GLU A 259 13.45 29.36 -11.35
C GLU A 259 12.74 30.04 -10.17
N LEU A 260 11.95 29.29 -9.41
CA LEU A 260 11.29 29.73 -8.19
C LEU A 260 12.20 29.73 -6.95
N GLY A 261 13.46 29.28 -7.09
CA GLY A 261 14.38 29.12 -5.97
C GLY A 261 13.98 28.02 -4.98
N LEU A 262 13.10 27.09 -5.38
CA LEU A 262 12.71 25.95 -4.58
C LEU A 262 13.82 24.88 -4.63
N ALA A 263 14.24 24.39 -3.47
CA ALA A 263 15.14 23.26 -3.41
C ALA A 263 14.37 21.97 -3.76
N ALA A 264 14.60 21.51 -4.98
CA ALA A 264 13.88 20.42 -5.61
C ALA A 264 14.87 19.41 -6.20
N ARG A 265 14.61 18.12 -6.02
CA ARG A 265 15.40 17.03 -6.62
C ARG A 265 14.50 15.90 -7.10
N PRO A 266 14.88 15.17 -8.15
CA PRO A 266 14.24 13.90 -8.49
C PRO A 266 14.12 12.98 -7.27
N ALA A 267 12.99 12.26 -7.14
CA ALA A 267 12.82 11.28 -6.06
C ALA A 267 13.83 10.13 -6.16
N GLU A 268 14.21 9.74 -7.38
CA GLU A 268 15.22 8.72 -7.65
C GLU A 268 16.61 9.05 -7.06
N ASP A 269 16.94 10.33 -6.85
CA ASP A 269 18.21 10.76 -6.25
C ASP A 269 18.31 10.38 -4.76
N TYR A 270 17.19 10.01 -4.13
CA TYR A 270 17.12 9.57 -2.73
C TYR A 270 17.12 8.04 -2.58
N ALA A 271 16.93 7.30 -3.68
CA ALA A 271 16.94 5.85 -3.66
C ALA A 271 18.40 5.36 -3.59
N SER A 272 18.92 5.22 -2.37
CA SER A 272 20.20 4.55 -2.08
C SER A 272 20.02 3.08 -1.75
#